data_AF-A0A967SQS0-F1
#
_entry.id   AF-A0A967SQS0-F1
#
_cell.length_a   1.000
_cell.length_b   1.000
_cell.length_c   1.000
_cell.angle_alpha   90.00
_cell.angle_beta   90.00
_cell.angle_gamma   90.00
#
_symmetry.space_group_name_H-M   'P 1'
#
loop_
_entity.id
_entity.type
_entity.pdbx_description
1 polymer ?
#
loop_
_entity_poly.entity_id
_entity_poly.type
_entity_poly.pdbx_seq_one_letter_code
_entity_poly.pdbx_strand_id
1 'polypeptide(L)'
;EAILMHAVRRGGDRQDLHERIRQHSVAAADRLKEEGGPNDLPDRIASDEAFGLTREEITAILDPSRHTGRAAAQVDAYLGELGPLLEQAETGEAPELRA
;
A
#
# COMPACT_ATOMS: atom_id res chain seq x y z
N GLU A 1 -4.80 -8.05 -0.53
CA GLU A 1 -3.98 -8.74 0.50
C GLU A 1 -4.09 -8.20 1.92
N ALA A 2 -3.73 -6.95 2.27
CA ALA A 2 -3.69 -6.52 3.69
C ALA A 2 -5.02 -6.76 4.46
N ILE A 3 -6.15 -6.32 3.88
CA ILE A 3 -7.49 -6.54 4.43
C ILE A 3 -7.82 -8.05 4.54
N LEU A 4 -7.56 -8.81 3.48
CA LEU A 4 -7.76 -10.27 3.44
C LEU A 4 -7.02 -10.97 4.57
N MET A 5 -5.75 -10.62 4.80
CA MET A 5 -4.94 -11.19 5.88
C MET A 5 -5.49 -10.85 7.27
N HIS A 6 -6.09 -9.68 7.46
CA HIS A 6 -6.76 -9.33 8.72
C HIS A 6 -8.03 -10.16 8.94
N ALA A 7 -8.86 -10.32 7.92
CA ALA A 7 -10.09 -11.13 8.00
C ALA A 7 -9.78 -12.63 8.21
N VAL A 8 -8.78 -13.18 7.50
CA VAL A 8 -8.33 -14.58 7.70
C VAL A 8 -7.80 -14.80 9.12
N ARG A 9 -7.04 -13.86 9.69
CA ARG A 9 -6.60 -13.93 11.10
C ARG A 9 -7.75 -13.95 12.11
N ARG A 10 -8.94 -13.50 11.72
CA ARG A 10 -10.17 -13.56 12.53
C ARG A 10 -10.96 -14.86 12.33
N GLY A 11 -10.42 -15.81 11.59
CA GLY A 11 -11.00 -17.14 11.39
C GLY A 11 -11.84 -17.29 10.13
N GLY A 12 -11.87 -16.28 9.25
CA GLY A 12 -12.52 -16.41 7.94
C GLY A 12 -11.76 -17.31 6.98
N ASP A 13 -12.47 -18.04 6.13
CA ASP A 13 -11.85 -18.87 5.09
C ASP A 13 -11.17 -17.98 4.02
N ARG A 14 -9.92 -18.31 3.68
CA ARG A 14 -9.13 -17.49 2.77
C ARG A 14 -9.72 -17.47 1.36
N GLN A 15 -10.23 -18.59 0.87
CA GLN A 15 -10.73 -18.68 -0.51
C GLN A 15 -12.07 -17.94 -0.63
N ASP A 16 -12.97 -18.14 0.31
CA ASP A 16 -14.26 -17.44 0.34
C ASP A 16 -14.07 -15.92 0.45
N LEU A 17 -13.19 -15.47 1.35
CA LEU A 17 -12.89 -14.04 1.50
C LEU A 17 -12.20 -13.45 0.27
N HIS A 18 -11.33 -14.23 -0.40
CA HIS A 18 -10.66 -13.79 -1.60
C HIS A 18 -11.64 -13.62 -2.78
N GLU A 19 -12.61 -14.52 -2.93
CA GLU A 19 -13.62 -14.36 -3.98
C GLU A 19 -14.55 -13.18 -3.68
N ARG A 20 -14.96 -12.98 -2.43
CA ARG A 20 -15.77 -11.82 -2.02
C ARG A 20 -15.06 -10.50 -2.30
N ILE A 21 -13.78 -10.37 -1.91
CA ILE A 21 -13.03 -9.13 -2.13
C ILE A 21 -12.82 -8.88 -3.64
N ARG A 22 -12.66 -9.94 -4.44
CA ARG A 22 -12.60 -9.84 -5.91
C ARG A 22 -13.89 -9.24 -6.47
N GLN A 23 -15.06 -9.77 -6.07
CA GLN A 23 -16.36 -9.28 -6.53
C GLN A 23 -16.58 -7.80 -6.15
N HIS A 24 -16.30 -7.43 -4.89
CA HIS A 24 -16.40 -6.04 -4.44
C HIS A 24 -15.45 -5.11 -5.19
N SER A 25 -14.23 -5.57 -5.49
CA SER A 25 -13.24 -4.79 -6.24
C SER A 25 -13.68 -4.52 -7.67
N VAL A 26 -14.29 -5.52 -8.34
CA VAL A 26 -14.86 -5.35 -9.68
C VAL A 26 -16.00 -4.35 -9.65
N ALA A 27 -16.97 -4.52 -8.74
CA ALA A 27 -18.11 -3.62 -8.64
C ALA A 27 -17.71 -2.15 -8.34
N ALA A 28 -16.72 -1.95 -7.46
CA ALA A 28 -16.18 -0.62 -7.16
C ALA A 28 -15.45 -0.01 -8.37
N ALA A 29 -14.73 -0.83 -9.14
CA ALA A 29 -14.05 -0.39 -10.35
C ALA A 29 -15.03 -0.01 -11.47
N ASP A 30 -16.13 -0.76 -11.62
CA ASP A 30 -17.16 -0.48 -12.62
C ASP A 30 -17.86 0.85 -12.31
N ARG A 31 -18.25 1.07 -11.04
CA ARG A 31 -18.79 2.36 -10.56
C ARG A 31 -17.85 3.53 -10.85
N LEU A 32 -16.56 3.35 -10.63
CA LEU A 32 -15.56 4.39 -10.90
C LEU A 32 -15.52 4.76 -12.40
N LYS A 33 -15.57 3.75 -13.26
CA LYS A 33 -15.38 3.91 -14.71
C LYS A 33 -16.64 4.40 -15.42
N GLU A 34 -17.80 3.87 -15.04
CA GLU A 34 -19.06 4.13 -15.74
C GLU A 34 -19.80 5.34 -15.15
N GLU A 35 -19.77 5.50 -13.83
CA GLU A 35 -20.52 6.56 -13.14
C GLU A 35 -19.63 7.76 -12.77
N GLY A 36 -18.30 7.64 -12.90
CA GLY A 36 -17.35 8.65 -12.41
C GLY A 36 -17.41 8.86 -10.89
N GLY A 37 -17.99 7.90 -10.17
CA GLY A 37 -18.21 7.98 -8.72
C GLY A 37 -16.93 7.77 -7.90
N PRO A 38 -16.96 8.07 -6.59
CA PRO A 38 -15.85 7.78 -5.68
C PRO A 38 -15.66 6.27 -5.50
N ASN A 39 -14.45 5.86 -5.11
CA ASN A 39 -14.15 4.45 -4.83
C ASN A 39 -14.81 4.04 -3.51
N ASP A 40 -15.81 3.17 -3.60
CA ASP A 40 -16.61 2.67 -2.48
C ASP A 40 -16.17 1.27 -1.99
N LEU A 41 -15.02 0.76 -2.45
CA LEU A 41 -14.51 -0.55 -2.02
C LEU A 41 -14.39 -0.68 -0.49
N PRO A 42 -13.86 0.31 0.26
CA PRO A 42 -13.80 0.22 1.72
C PRO A 42 -15.19 0.06 2.37
N ASP A 43 -16.22 0.72 1.82
CA ASP A 43 -17.60 0.65 2.30
C ASP A 43 -18.22 -0.71 2.04
N ARG A 44 -17.99 -1.27 0.84
CA ARG A 44 -18.46 -2.61 0.46
C ARG A 44 -17.90 -3.68 1.37
N ILE A 45 -16.60 -3.62 1.66
CA ILE A 45 -15.93 -4.58 2.54
C ILE A 45 -16.42 -4.42 3.99
N ALA A 46 -16.57 -3.18 4.48
CA ALA A 46 -17.08 -2.93 5.84
C ALA A 46 -18.52 -3.42 6.04
N SER A 47 -19.32 -3.41 4.97
CA SER A 47 -20.71 -3.87 4.97
C SER A 47 -20.86 -5.38 4.79
N ASP A 48 -19.79 -6.10 4.46
CA ASP A 48 -19.80 -7.55 4.28
C ASP A 48 -19.34 -8.24 5.57
N GLU A 49 -20.30 -8.80 6.31
CA GLU A 49 -20.10 -9.46 7.60
C GLU A 49 -19.02 -10.55 7.56
N ALA A 50 -18.76 -11.17 6.39
CA ALA A 50 -17.73 -12.19 6.26
C ALA A 50 -16.33 -11.66 6.60
N PHE A 51 -16.05 -10.38 6.34
CA PHE A 51 -14.75 -9.78 6.65
C PHE A 51 -14.59 -9.46 8.14
N GLY A 52 -15.70 -9.28 8.87
CA GLY A 52 -15.69 -8.95 10.29
C GLY A 52 -14.82 -7.74 10.62
N LEU A 53 -14.76 -6.75 9.73
CA LEU A 53 -13.92 -5.55 9.83
C LEU A 53 -14.81 -4.30 9.76
N THR A 54 -14.56 -3.34 10.65
CA THR A 54 -15.23 -2.04 10.62
C THR A 54 -14.61 -1.11 9.58
N ARG A 55 -15.33 -0.04 9.21
CA ARG A 55 -14.84 0.98 8.28
C ARG A 55 -13.57 1.67 8.81
N GLU A 56 -13.52 1.91 10.11
CA GLU A 56 -12.38 2.50 10.82
C GLU A 56 -11.15 1.58 10.74
N GLU A 57 -11.33 0.28 10.99
CA GLU A 57 -10.26 -0.71 10.88
C GLU A 57 -9.73 -0.83 9.45
N ILE A 58 -10.62 -0.87 8.46
CA ILE A 58 -10.22 -0.88 7.04
C ILE A 58 -9.43 0.38 6.70
N THR A 59 -9.86 1.55 7.19
CA THR A 59 -9.15 2.81 6.96
C THR A 59 -7.75 2.80 7.59
N ALA A 60 -7.61 2.26 8.80
CA ALA A 60 -6.31 2.10 9.46
C ALA A 60 -5.38 1.09 8.75
N ILE A 61 -5.94 0.04 8.13
CA ILE A 61 -5.20 -0.91 7.30
C ILE A 61 -4.71 -0.25 6.01
N LEU A 62 -5.51 0.67 5.45
CA LEU A 62 -5.23 1.37 4.20
C LEU A 62 -4.38 2.64 4.36
N ASP A 63 -3.85 2.92 5.57
CA ASP A 63 -2.92 4.03 5.80
C ASP A 63 -1.73 3.96 4.82
N PRO A 64 -1.58 4.95 3.91
CA PRO A 64 -0.55 4.94 2.87
C PRO A 64 0.87 4.80 3.40
N SER A 65 1.15 5.34 4.59
CA SER A 65 2.49 5.29 5.19
C SER A 65 2.97 3.86 5.41
N ARG A 66 2.04 2.93 5.67
CA ARG A 66 2.30 1.50 5.92
C ARG A 66 2.59 0.71 4.65
N HIS A 67 2.36 1.31 3.47
CA HIS A 67 2.52 0.66 2.16
C HIS A 67 3.77 1.15 1.40
N THR A 68 4.66 1.88 2.08
CA THR A 68 5.90 2.42 1.49
C THR A 68 7.14 1.53 1.71
N GLY A 69 7.02 0.44 2.46
CA GLY A 69 8.11 -0.51 2.69
C GLY A 69 9.36 0.15 3.29
N ARG A 70 10.50 0.03 2.61
CA ARG A 70 11.78 0.62 3.04
C ARG A 70 12.12 1.93 2.32
N ALA A 71 11.18 2.53 1.58
CA ALA A 71 11.45 3.67 0.70
C ALA A 71 12.22 4.79 1.40
N ALA A 72 11.79 5.23 2.59
CA ALA A 72 12.48 6.27 3.35
C ALA A 72 13.93 5.88 3.69
N ALA A 73 14.13 4.68 4.28
CA ALA A 73 15.47 4.21 4.65
C ALA A 73 16.38 3.98 3.42
N GLN A 74 15.81 3.63 2.27
CA GLN A 74 16.55 3.50 1.01
C GLN A 74 17.02 4.86 0.50
N VAL A 75 16.16 5.88 0.59
CA VAL A 75 16.51 7.26 0.24
C VAL A 75 17.58 7.79 1.19
N ASP A 76 17.43 7.61 2.50
CA ASP A 76 18.41 8.05 3.49
C ASP A 76 19.79 7.40 3.26
N ALA A 77 19.81 6.09 2.99
CA ALA A 77 21.05 5.38 2.68
C ALA A 77 21.70 5.92 1.41
N TYR A 78 20.92 6.10 0.34
CA TYR A 78 21.43 6.62 -0.93
C TYR A 78 21.96 8.05 -0.81
N LEU A 79 21.24 8.94 -0.08
CA LEU A 79 21.72 10.30 0.19
C LEU A 79 23.01 10.30 1.01
N GLY A 80 23.15 9.37 1.96
CA GLY A 80 24.39 9.17 2.71
C GLY A 80 25.56 8.74 1.82
N GLU A 81 25.33 7.90 0.81
CA GLU A 81 26.34 7.51 -0.18
C GLU A 81 26.72 8.67 -1.12
N LEU A 82 25.79 9.57 -1.43
CA LEU A 82 26.05 10.73 -2.29
C LEU A 82 26.86 11.84 -1.60
N GLY A 83 26.72 12.01 -0.29
CA GLY A 83 27.39 13.10 0.46
C GLY A 83 28.89 13.23 0.14
N PRO A 84 29.70 12.16 0.27
CA PRO A 84 31.12 12.20 -0.06
C PRO A 84 31.42 12.51 -1.54
N LEU A 85 30.58 12.04 -2.47
CA LEU A 85 30.75 12.30 -3.90
C LEU A 85 30.51 13.78 -4.24
N LEU A 86 29.54 14.40 -3.55
CA LEU A 86 29.25 15.82 -3.70
C LEU A 86 30.40 16.67 -3.12
N GLU A 87 30.94 16.30 -1.96
CA GLU A 87 32.12 16.96 -1.38
C GLU A 87 33.34 16.91 -2.33
N GLN A 88 33.64 15.74 -2.91
CA GLN A 88 34.73 15.58 -3.88
C GLN A 88 34.57 16.50 -5.10
N ALA A 89 33.35 16.53 -5.66
CA ALA A 89 33.03 17.37 -6.81
C ALA A 89 33.16 18.88 -6.49
N GLU A 90 32.79 19.31 -5.28
CA GLU A 90 32.95 20.71 -4.83
C GLU A 90 34.43 21.09 -4.66
N THR A 91 35.29 20.15 -4.28
CA THR A 91 36.74 20.36 -4.16
C THR A 91 37.51 20.29 -5.50
N GLY A 92 36.82 20.02 -6.62
CA GLY A 92 37.42 19.92 -7.95
C GLY A 92 38.08 18.57 -8.26
N GLU A 93 37.87 17.56 -7.41
CA GLU A 93 38.28 16.17 -7.66
C GLU A 93 37.17 15.45 -8.43
N ALA A 94 37.54 14.61 -9.40
CA ALA A 94 36.56 13.80 -10.12
C ALA A 94 36.02 12.69 -9.19
N PRO A 95 34.70 12.61 -8.94
CA PRO A 95 34.16 11.65 -8.01
C PRO A 95 34.33 10.21 -8.53
N GLU A 96 34.89 9.33 -7.71
CA GLU A 96 34.97 7.89 -8.03
C GLU A 96 33.65 7.19 -7.70
N LEU A 97 32.86 6.91 -8.74
CA LEU A 97 31.63 6.11 -8.61
C LEU A 97 32.00 4.66 -8.31
N ARG A 98 31.53 4.12 -7.17
CA ARG A 98 31.61 2.68 -6.91
C ARG A 98 30.61 1.95 -7.82
N ALA A 99 31.13 1.03 -8.63
CA ALA A 99 30.37 0.14 -9.51
C ALA A 99 29.77 -1.05 -8.74
#